data_AF-A0AAU7X566-F1
#
_entry.id   AF-A0AAU7X566-F1
#
_cell.length_a   1.000
_cell.length_b   1.000
_cell.length_c   1.000
_cell.angle_alpha   90.00
_cell.angle_beta   90.00
_cell.angle_gamma   90.00
#
_symmetry.space_group_name_H-M   'P 1'
#
loop_
_entity.id
_entity.type
_entity.pdbx_description
1 polymer ?
#
loop_
_entity_poly.entity_id
_entity_poly.type
_entity_poly.pdbx_seq_one_letter_code
_entity_poly.pdbx_strand_id
1 'polypeptide(L)'
;MSHAIYVFDAYGTLFDVHAAVRRHAASIGPDAQLLSELWRAKQLEYSWMLTLMGRYRDFWALTEDALDFAMARVPAADRALRPALLDAYWSCDAYPEVPELLKQLKMRGAKLAILSNGSPKMLAAACASGGIADMFEAVISVDRVKAYKPDPRVYDLVTTEFRVFPEAVSFQSSNRWDAAGATAFGFRTVWINRNRLPEEYNDIRPAAVLPSLDGLLTLA
;
A
#
# COMPACT_ATOMS: atom_id res chain seq x y z
N MET A 1 11.16 1.30 -23.90
CA MET A 1 12.01 0.53 -22.98
C MET A 1 11.13 0.11 -21.82
N SER A 2 10.78 -1.18 -21.75
CA SER A 2 10.09 -1.79 -20.61
C SER A 2 11.02 -1.71 -19.39
N HIS A 3 10.50 -1.38 -18.22
CA HIS A 3 11.33 -1.36 -17.01
C HIS A 3 11.66 -2.80 -16.62
N ALA A 4 12.89 -3.05 -16.16
CA ALA A 4 13.28 -4.39 -15.75
C ALA A 4 12.55 -4.84 -14.47
N ILE A 5 12.10 -3.89 -13.65
CA ILE A 5 11.50 -4.15 -12.34
C ILE A 5 10.27 -3.26 -12.13
N TYR A 6 9.15 -3.89 -11.76
CA TYR A 6 7.91 -3.23 -11.34
C TYR A 6 7.73 -3.43 -9.84
N VAL A 7 7.63 -2.33 -9.10
CA VAL A 7 7.51 -2.32 -7.64
C VAL A 7 6.18 -1.73 -7.24
N PHE A 8 5.39 -2.55 -6.56
CA PHE A 8 4.04 -2.19 -6.18
C PHE A 8 3.99 -1.80 -4.70
N ASP A 9 3.31 -0.70 -4.41
CA ASP A 9 2.71 -0.52 -3.10
C ASP A 9 1.68 -1.63 -2.82
N ALA A 10 1.47 -1.97 -1.56
CA ALA A 10 0.53 -3.03 -1.18
C ALA A 10 -0.87 -2.46 -0.87
N TYR A 11 -1.01 -1.77 0.25
CA TYR A 11 -2.29 -1.40 0.86
C TYR A 11 -2.92 -0.18 0.19
N GLY A 12 -4.00 -0.42 -0.54
CA GLY A 12 -4.69 0.56 -1.39
C GLY A 12 -4.31 0.44 -2.87
N THR A 13 -3.28 -0.35 -3.21
CA THR A 13 -2.77 -0.50 -4.58
C THR A 13 -3.01 -1.89 -5.13
N LEU A 14 -2.37 -2.90 -4.53
CA LEU A 14 -2.63 -4.32 -4.83
C LEU A 14 -3.83 -4.84 -4.05
N PHE A 15 -3.99 -4.41 -2.80
CA PHE A 15 -5.00 -4.90 -1.87
C PHE A 15 -6.01 -3.82 -1.47
N ASP A 16 -7.29 -4.18 -1.41
CA ASP A 16 -8.37 -3.27 -1.03
C ASP A 16 -8.58 -3.25 0.49
N VAL A 17 -7.94 -2.30 1.18
CA VAL A 17 -8.05 -2.13 2.64
C VAL A 17 -9.44 -1.69 3.12
N HIS A 18 -10.24 -1.08 2.24
CA HIS A 18 -11.57 -0.60 2.60
C HIS A 18 -12.62 -1.71 2.51
N ALA A 19 -12.35 -2.81 1.79
CA ALA A 19 -13.24 -3.96 1.69
C ALA A 19 -13.61 -4.53 3.06
N ALA A 20 -12.65 -4.54 3.99
CA ALA A 20 -12.83 -4.87 5.40
C ALA A 20 -14.03 -4.16 6.05
N VAL A 21 -13.97 -2.83 6.09
CA VAL A 21 -15.00 -2.02 6.75
C VAL A 21 -16.31 -2.09 5.97
N ARG A 22 -16.27 -2.15 4.64
CA ARG A 22 -17.48 -2.32 3.81
C ARG A 22 -18.21 -3.62 4.11
N ARG A 23 -17.51 -4.74 4.33
CA ARG A 23 -18.11 -6.03 4.72
C ARG A 23 -18.86 -5.96 6.05
N HIS A 24 -18.40 -5.11 6.98
CA HIS A 24 -19.00 -4.93 8.30
C HIS A 24 -19.84 -3.66 8.42
N ALA A 25 -20.08 -2.92 7.33
CA ALA A 25 -20.72 -1.60 7.38
C ALA A 25 -22.12 -1.66 8.03
N ALA A 26 -22.91 -2.69 7.75
CA ALA A 26 -24.22 -2.88 8.37
C ALA A 26 -24.14 -3.07 9.90
N SER A 27 -23.11 -3.75 10.39
CA SER A 27 -22.88 -3.97 11.82
C SER A 27 -22.31 -2.75 12.53
N ILE A 28 -21.54 -1.92 11.81
CA ILE A 28 -20.97 -0.67 12.34
C ILE A 28 -22.04 0.44 12.38
N GLY A 29 -22.99 0.42 11.44
CA GLY A 29 -24.06 1.40 11.36
C GLY A 29 -23.73 2.61 10.47
N PRO A 30 -24.44 3.73 10.62
CA PRO A 30 -24.38 4.86 9.69
C PRO A 30 -23.00 5.51 9.58
N ASP A 31 -22.16 5.38 10.61
CA ASP A 31 -20.83 5.98 10.68
C ASP A 31 -19.71 5.04 10.16
N ALA A 32 -20.05 3.95 9.47
CA ALA A 32 -19.07 2.99 8.95
C ALA A 32 -18.01 3.64 8.04
N GLN A 33 -18.44 4.58 7.20
CA GLN A 33 -17.53 5.31 6.32
C GLN A 33 -16.56 6.19 7.12
N LEU A 34 -17.08 6.94 8.10
CA LEU A 34 -16.27 7.78 8.99
C LEU A 34 -15.24 6.94 9.76
N LEU A 35 -15.64 5.77 10.28
CA LEU A 35 -14.72 4.85 10.95
C LEU A 35 -13.60 4.38 10.01
N SER A 36 -13.94 4.00 8.77
CA SER A 36 -12.94 3.57 7.78
C SER A 36 -11.92 4.66 7.47
N GLU A 37 -12.40 5.88 7.25
CA GLU A 37 -11.57 7.04 6.93
C GLU A 37 -10.67 7.44 8.10
N LEU A 38 -11.22 7.53 9.32
CA LEU A 38 -10.44 7.85 10.52
C LEU A 38 -9.38 6.80 10.81
N TRP A 39 -9.73 5.52 10.70
CA TRP A 39 -8.79 4.43 10.92
C TRP A 39 -7.61 4.52 9.95
N ARG A 40 -7.88 4.68 8.65
CA ARG A 40 -6.82 4.80 7.64
C ARG A 40 -5.99 6.07 7.83
N ALA A 41 -6.63 7.20 8.11
CA ALA A 41 -5.94 8.47 8.34
C ALA A 41 -4.98 8.38 9.53
N LYS A 42 -5.43 7.83 10.67
CA LYS A 42 -4.59 7.69 11.86
C LYS A 42 -3.48 6.67 11.71
N GLN A 43 -3.74 5.55 11.03
CA GLN A 43 -2.70 4.56 10.73
C GLN A 43 -1.54 5.21 9.93
N LEU A 44 -1.86 6.03 8.93
CA LEU A 44 -0.85 6.74 8.15
C LEU A 44 -0.18 7.87 8.95
N GLU A 45 -0.95 8.69 9.67
CA GLU A 45 -0.42 9.75 10.54
C GLU A 45 0.59 9.21 11.55
N TYR A 46 0.26 8.10 12.24
CA TYR A 46 1.16 7.47 13.20
C TYR A 46 2.45 7.00 12.54
N SER A 47 2.36 6.45 11.33
CA SER A 47 3.53 5.97 10.58
C SER A 47 4.50 7.11 10.25
N TRP A 48 3.97 8.27 9.83
CA TRP A 48 4.80 9.44 9.54
C TRP A 48 5.39 10.04 10.82
N MET A 49 4.55 10.28 11.84
CA MET A 49 4.96 10.96 13.05
C MET A 49 5.97 10.13 13.86
N LEU A 50 5.76 8.82 14.01
CA LEU A 50 6.70 7.95 14.73
C LEU A 50 8.03 7.81 14.01
N THR A 51 8.05 7.85 12.67
CA THR A 51 9.31 7.91 11.90
C THR A 51 10.06 9.21 12.20
N LEU A 52 9.39 10.35 12.11
CA LEU A 52 9.99 11.66 12.39
C LEU A 52 10.50 11.79 13.83
N MET A 53 9.82 11.16 14.79
CA MET A 53 10.24 11.14 16.19
C MET A 53 11.33 10.09 16.50
N GLY A 54 11.69 9.22 15.56
CA GLY A 54 12.62 8.11 15.81
C GLY A 54 12.08 7.09 16.83
N ARG A 55 10.77 6.84 16.81
CA ARG A 55 10.03 5.98 17.76
C ARG A 55 9.29 4.86 17.04
N TYR A 56 10.00 4.14 16.16
CA TYR A 56 9.41 3.09 15.36
C TYR A 56 8.68 2.03 16.20
N ARG A 57 7.47 1.67 15.76
CA ARG A 57 6.72 0.46 16.10
C ARG A 57 6.25 -0.14 14.79
N ASP A 58 6.03 -1.46 14.74
CA ASP A 58 5.61 -2.10 13.50
C ASP A 58 4.21 -1.65 13.05
N PHE A 59 3.90 -1.90 11.78
CA PHE A 59 2.66 -1.38 11.18
C PHE A 59 1.41 -2.07 11.70
N TRP A 60 1.54 -3.28 12.27
CA TRP A 60 0.43 -3.96 12.90
C TRP A 60 0.02 -3.22 14.18
N ALA A 61 0.99 -2.88 15.02
CA ALA A 61 0.76 -2.10 16.22
C ALA A 61 0.09 -0.75 15.91
N LEU A 62 0.50 -0.07 14.82
CA LEU A 62 -0.14 1.19 14.41
C LEU A 62 -1.56 0.98 13.87
N THR A 63 -1.80 -0.17 13.24
CA THR A 63 -3.13 -0.55 12.74
C THR A 63 -4.10 -0.77 13.90
N GLU A 64 -3.65 -1.46 14.95
CA GLU A 64 -4.43 -1.66 16.18
C GLU A 64 -4.74 -0.34 16.89
N ASP A 65 -3.72 0.47 17.15
CA ASP A 65 -3.88 1.75 17.85
C ASP A 65 -4.80 2.72 17.08
N ALA A 66 -4.70 2.72 15.74
CA ALA A 66 -5.53 3.56 14.90
C ALA A 66 -6.99 3.10 14.86
N LEU A 67 -7.24 1.78 14.93
CA LEU A 67 -8.59 1.25 15.05
C LEU A 67 -9.20 1.62 16.41
N ASP A 68 -8.43 1.44 17.49
CA ASP A 68 -8.87 1.77 18.85
C ASP A 68 -9.24 3.26 18.96
N PHE A 69 -8.45 4.14 18.34
CA PHE A 69 -8.79 5.56 18.21
C PHE A 69 -10.08 5.79 17.41
N ALA A 70 -10.23 5.16 16.25
CA ALA A 70 -11.39 5.34 15.38
C ALA A 70 -12.69 4.86 16.06
N MET A 71 -12.67 3.70 16.73
CA MET A 71 -13.80 3.18 17.49
C MET A 71 -14.14 4.05 18.70
N ALA A 72 -13.14 4.66 19.36
CA ALA A 72 -13.40 5.63 20.43
C ALA A 72 -14.06 6.91 19.90
N ARG A 73 -13.75 7.31 18.65
CA ARG A 73 -14.34 8.50 18.01
C ARG A 73 -15.73 8.25 17.42
N VAL A 74 -16.03 6.99 17.09
CA VAL A 74 -17.29 6.50 16.54
C VAL A 74 -17.93 5.51 17.52
N PRO A 75 -18.51 5.99 18.65
CA PRO A 75 -19.01 5.11 19.71
C PRO A 75 -20.22 4.25 19.30
N ALA A 76 -20.85 4.56 18.17
CA ALA A 76 -21.89 3.73 17.58
C ALA A 76 -21.34 2.39 17.04
N ALA A 77 -20.05 2.32 16.70
CA ALA A 77 -19.41 1.09 16.30
C ALA A 77 -19.19 0.18 17.52
N ASP A 78 -19.85 -0.97 17.55
CA ASP A 78 -19.68 -1.93 18.63
C ASP A 78 -18.22 -2.38 18.75
N ARG A 79 -17.64 -2.21 19.95
CA ARG A 79 -16.26 -2.65 20.26
C ARG A 79 -16.05 -4.15 20.04
N ALA A 80 -17.11 -4.95 20.10
CA ALA A 80 -17.06 -6.37 19.77
C ALA A 80 -16.66 -6.64 18.31
N LEU A 81 -16.76 -5.64 17.41
CA LEU A 81 -16.31 -5.76 16.02
C LEU A 81 -14.80 -5.63 15.84
N ARG A 82 -14.05 -5.18 16.88
CA ARG A 82 -12.61 -4.96 16.79
C ARG A 82 -11.85 -6.18 16.23
N PRO A 83 -12.05 -7.43 16.72
CA PRO A 83 -11.36 -8.59 16.18
C PRO A 83 -11.68 -8.82 14.69
N ALA A 84 -12.95 -8.76 14.30
CA ALA A 84 -13.37 -8.96 12.91
C ALA A 84 -12.79 -7.90 11.95
N LEU A 85 -12.73 -6.64 12.40
CA LEU A 85 -12.12 -5.57 11.63
C LEU A 85 -10.61 -5.77 11.45
N LEU A 86 -9.90 -6.18 12.51
CA LEU A 86 -8.47 -6.49 12.44
C LEU A 86 -8.19 -7.72 11.57
N ASP A 87 -9.01 -8.76 11.68
CA ASP A 87 -8.91 -9.98 10.85
C ASP A 87 -9.01 -9.69 9.35
N ALA A 88 -9.72 -8.63 8.98
CA ALA A 88 -9.82 -8.21 7.60
C ALA A 88 -8.51 -7.64 7.03
N TYR A 89 -7.57 -7.16 7.87
CA TYR A 89 -6.22 -6.79 7.43
C TYR A 89 -5.32 -8.02 7.16
N TRP A 90 -5.63 -9.16 7.77
CA TRP A 90 -4.95 -10.44 7.51
C TRP A 90 -5.48 -11.12 6.24
N SER A 91 -6.74 -10.86 5.87
CA SER A 91 -7.45 -11.45 4.73
C SER A 91 -7.86 -10.39 3.69
N CYS A 92 -6.89 -9.58 3.27
CA CYS A 92 -7.11 -8.59 2.22
C CYS A 92 -7.11 -9.24 0.84
N ASP A 93 -8.23 -9.12 0.14
CA ASP A 93 -8.32 -9.52 -1.26
C ASP A 93 -7.49 -8.58 -2.13
N ALA A 94 -6.82 -9.14 -3.13
CA ALA A 94 -6.23 -8.36 -4.19
C ALA A 94 -7.35 -7.74 -5.05
N TYR A 95 -7.09 -6.58 -5.64
CA TYR A 95 -8.00 -6.02 -6.65
C TYR A 95 -8.18 -7.01 -7.82
N PRO A 96 -9.38 -7.10 -8.43
CA PRO A 96 -9.69 -8.15 -9.41
C PRO A 96 -8.71 -8.23 -10.59
N GLU A 97 -8.16 -7.09 -11.02
CA GLU A 97 -7.21 -7.01 -12.13
C GLU A 97 -5.79 -7.52 -11.79
N VAL A 98 -5.44 -7.58 -10.50
CA VAL A 98 -4.06 -7.77 -10.05
C VAL A 98 -3.48 -9.12 -10.48
N PRO A 99 -4.12 -10.28 -10.26
CA PRO A 99 -3.48 -11.56 -10.57
C PRO A 99 -3.14 -11.70 -12.06
N GLU A 100 -4.02 -11.23 -12.95
CA GLU A 100 -3.80 -11.32 -14.39
C GLU A 100 -2.75 -10.31 -14.87
N LEU A 101 -2.76 -9.08 -14.35
CA LEU A 101 -1.71 -8.10 -14.61
C LEU A 101 -0.32 -8.66 -14.27
N LEU A 102 -0.15 -9.20 -13.06
CA LEU A 102 1.16 -9.69 -12.61
C LEU A 102 1.65 -10.83 -13.51
N LYS A 103 0.76 -11.76 -13.89
CA LYS A 103 1.10 -12.83 -14.85
C LYS A 103 1.58 -12.25 -16.18
N GLN A 104 0.88 -11.27 -16.74
CA GLN A 104 1.25 -10.65 -18.01
C GLN A 104 2.59 -9.91 -17.94
N LEU A 105 2.86 -9.20 -16.85
CA LEU A 105 4.16 -8.57 -16.65
C LEU A 105 5.30 -9.61 -16.56
N LYS A 106 5.10 -10.72 -15.84
CA LYS A 106 6.09 -11.81 -15.81
C LYS A 106 6.31 -12.44 -17.18
N MET A 107 5.25 -12.66 -17.97
CA MET A 107 5.37 -13.18 -19.33
C MET A 107 6.18 -12.26 -20.26
N ARG A 108 6.18 -10.94 -19.98
CA ARG A 108 7.03 -9.95 -20.67
C ARG A 108 8.46 -9.89 -20.12
N GLY A 109 8.83 -10.76 -19.18
CA GLY A 109 10.16 -10.82 -18.58
C GLY A 109 10.42 -9.81 -17.46
N ALA A 110 9.38 -9.17 -16.92
CA ALA A 110 9.53 -8.24 -15.81
C ALA A 110 9.80 -8.97 -14.48
N LYS A 111 10.65 -8.38 -13.65
CA LYS A 111 10.71 -8.68 -12.22
C LYS A 111 9.65 -7.85 -11.49
N LEU A 112 9.02 -8.43 -10.50
CA LEU A 112 7.97 -7.87 -9.68
C LEU A 112 8.41 -7.86 -8.22
N ALA A 113 8.16 -6.75 -7.53
CA ALA A 113 8.34 -6.67 -6.09
C ALA A 113 7.20 -5.91 -5.41
N ILE A 114 7.05 -6.15 -4.11
CA ILE A 114 6.24 -5.29 -3.23
C ILE A 114 7.18 -4.45 -2.38
N LEU A 115 6.87 -3.16 -2.21
CA LEU A 115 7.45 -2.31 -1.17
C LEU A 115 6.31 -1.74 -0.32
N SER A 116 6.26 -2.10 0.96
CA SER A 116 5.11 -1.75 1.80
C SER A 116 5.46 -1.43 3.23
N ASN A 117 4.69 -0.51 3.82
CA ASN A 117 4.70 -0.20 5.24
C ASN A 117 4.31 -1.42 6.10
N GLY A 118 3.55 -2.37 5.57
CA GLY A 118 3.10 -3.57 6.28
C GLY A 118 4.24 -4.35 6.94
N SER A 119 3.97 -4.91 8.13
CA SER A 119 4.93 -5.80 8.78
C SER A 119 5.11 -7.08 7.94
N PRO A 120 6.25 -7.80 8.07
CA PRO A 120 6.51 -9.01 7.28
C PRO A 120 5.39 -10.05 7.37
N LYS A 121 4.81 -10.23 8.56
CA LYS A 121 3.68 -11.15 8.78
C LYS A 121 2.44 -10.69 8.03
N MET A 122 2.10 -9.39 8.09
CA MET A 122 0.91 -8.86 7.41
C MET A 122 1.02 -9.03 5.89
N LEU A 123 2.21 -8.77 5.33
CA LEU A 123 2.44 -8.90 3.89
C LEU A 123 2.36 -10.36 3.44
N ALA A 124 2.95 -11.29 4.19
CA ALA A 124 2.87 -12.71 3.89
C ALA A 124 1.41 -13.20 3.87
N ALA A 125 0.60 -12.79 4.85
CA ALA A 125 -0.82 -13.13 4.92
C ALA A 125 -1.62 -12.53 3.74
N ALA A 126 -1.42 -11.24 3.43
CA ALA A 126 -2.11 -10.59 2.32
C ALA A 126 -1.75 -11.23 0.96
N CYS A 127 -0.47 -11.51 0.72
CA CYS A 127 -0.03 -12.19 -0.50
C CYS A 127 -0.60 -13.60 -0.64
N ALA A 128 -0.68 -14.35 0.46
CA ALA A 128 -1.29 -15.68 0.47
C ALA A 128 -2.80 -15.60 0.21
N SER A 129 -3.52 -14.72 0.92
CA SER A 129 -4.96 -14.51 0.75
C SER A 129 -5.31 -14.04 -0.67
N GLY A 130 -4.51 -13.16 -1.24
CA GLY A 130 -4.69 -12.65 -2.60
C GLY A 130 -4.26 -13.62 -3.72
N GLY A 131 -3.67 -14.78 -3.38
CA GLY A 131 -3.22 -15.77 -4.37
C GLY A 131 -2.07 -15.28 -5.27
N ILE A 132 -1.25 -14.35 -4.77
CA ILE A 132 -0.16 -13.71 -5.54
C ILE A 132 1.23 -13.88 -4.90
N ALA A 133 1.35 -14.73 -3.87
CA ALA A 133 2.61 -14.95 -3.15
C ALA A 133 3.78 -15.35 -4.06
N ASP A 134 3.54 -16.24 -5.02
CA ASP A 134 4.59 -16.77 -5.92
C ASP A 134 4.88 -15.86 -7.13
N MET A 135 4.24 -14.69 -7.21
CA MET A 135 4.42 -13.78 -8.35
C MET A 135 5.62 -12.83 -8.19
N PHE A 136 6.12 -12.63 -6.98
CA PHE A 136 7.13 -11.60 -6.67
C PHE A 136 8.51 -12.18 -6.42
N GLU A 137 9.54 -11.55 -6.98
CA GLU A 137 10.93 -11.84 -6.65
C GLU A 137 11.29 -11.34 -5.24
N ALA A 138 10.62 -10.30 -4.75
CA ALA A 138 10.79 -9.80 -3.39
C ALA A 138 9.52 -9.17 -2.81
N VAL A 139 9.24 -9.44 -1.54
CA VAL A 139 8.22 -8.74 -0.74
C VAL A 139 8.95 -7.96 0.36
N ILE A 140 9.11 -6.66 0.16
CA ILE A 140 9.97 -5.80 0.97
C ILE A 140 9.12 -5.00 1.97
N SER A 141 9.30 -5.30 3.25
CA SER A 141 8.73 -4.52 4.34
C SER A 141 9.68 -3.40 4.76
N VAL A 142 9.12 -2.22 5.05
CA VAL A 142 9.88 -1.11 5.64
C VAL A 142 10.41 -1.42 7.05
N ASP A 143 9.92 -2.48 7.70
CA ASP A 143 10.39 -2.93 9.01
C ASP A 143 11.90 -3.24 9.02
N ARG A 144 12.52 -3.47 7.85
CA ARG A 144 13.98 -3.60 7.69
C ARG A 144 14.76 -2.34 8.08
N VAL A 145 14.20 -1.15 7.82
CA VAL A 145 14.86 0.14 8.07
C VAL A 145 14.28 0.92 9.24
N LYS A 146 13.23 0.38 9.88
CA LYS A 146 12.55 1.00 11.03
C LYS A 146 12.14 2.46 10.76
N ALA A 147 11.69 2.72 9.54
CA ALA A 147 11.19 4.00 9.06
C ALA A 147 10.07 3.74 8.05
N TYR A 148 9.07 4.59 7.98
CA TYR A 148 7.95 4.46 7.05
C TYR A 148 8.13 5.30 5.79
N LYS A 149 7.44 4.91 4.71
CA LYS A 149 7.26 5.80 3.55
C LYS A 149 6.69 7.16 4.02
N PRO A 150 7.10 8.30 3.46
CA PRO A 150 7.96 8.45 2.29
C PRO A 150 9.46 8.70 2.62
N ASP A 151 10.00 8.16 3.71
CA ASP A 151 11.43 8.28 4.01
C ASP A 151 12.29 7.66 2.88
N PRO A 152 13.31 8.36 2.34
CA PRO A 152 14.10 7.88 1.21
C PRO A 152 14.79 6.53 1.45
N ARG A 153 15.13 6.20 2.70
CA ARG A 153 15.74 4.91 3.07
C ARG A 153 14.82 3.73 2.76
N VAL A 154 13.50 3.96 2.70
CA VAL A 154 12.53 2.94 2.34
C VAL A 154 12.62 2.59 0.87
N TYR A 155 12.71 3.59 -0.01
CA TYR A 155 12.83 3.35 -1.45
C TYR A 155 14.19 2.74 -1.80
N ASP A 156 15.24 3.11 -1.06
CA ASP A 156 16.59 2.53 -1.22
C ASP A 156 16.67 1.02 -0.93
N LEU A 157 15.69 0.46 -0.20
CA LEU A 157 15.60 -1.00 -0.04
C LEU A 157 15.44 -1.71 -1.38
N VAL A 158 14.73 -1.12 -2.33
CA VAL A 158 14.50 -1.71 -3.66
C VAL A 158 15.79 -1.71 -4.48
N THR A 159 16.47 -0.56 -4.55
CA THR A 159 17.72 -0.40 -5.32
C THR A 159 18.82 -1.30 -4.75
N THR A 160 18.86 -1.44 -3.42
CA THR A 160 19.77 -2.36 -2.72
C THR A 160 19.44 -3.82 -3.02
N GLU A 161 18.16 -4.22 -2.93
CA GLU A 161 17.72 -5.61 -3.15
C GLU A 161 18.03 -6.07 -4.58
N PHE A 162 17.71 -5.24 -5.57
CA PHE A 162 17.84 -5.59 -6.98
C PHE A 162 19.15 -5.16 -7.62
N ARG A 163 19.98 -4.39 -6.90
CA ARG A 163 21.25 -3.81 -7.39
C ARG A 163 21.07 -3.01 -8.68
N VAL A 164 20.11 -2.10 -8.67
CA VAL A 164 19.76 -1.24 -9.80
C VAL A 164 19.77 0.23 -9.41
N PHE A 165 19.91 1.10 -10.40
CA PHE A 165 19.68 2.53 -10.23
C PHE A 165 18.17 2.82 -10.13
N PRO A 166 17.76 3.91 -9.42
CA PRO A 166 16.35 4.26 -9.25
C PRO A 166 15.54 4.33 -10.55
N GLU A 167 16.14 4.80 -11.64
CA GLU A 167 15.48 5.01 -12.93
C GLU A 167 15.09 3.69 -13.61
N ALA A 168 15.67 2.56 -13.19
CA ALA A 168 15.30 1.24 -13.68
C ALA A 168 14.03 0.68 -13.03
N VAL A 169 13.49 1.37 -12.00
CA VAL A 169 12.32 0.96 -11.24
C VAL A 169 11.09 1.71 -11.74
N SER A 170 10.10 0.95 -12.21
CA SER A 170 8.73 1.44 -12.32
C SER A 170 8.04 1.22 -10.98
N PHE A 171 7.53 2.28 -10.33
CA PHE A 171 6.87 2.18 -9.03
C PHE A 171 5.37 2.52 -9.13
N GLN A 172 4.51 1.63 -8.65
CA GLN A 172 3.06 1.76 -8.76
C GLN A 172 2.45 1.99 -7.39
N SER A 173 1.68 3.07 -7.23
CA SER A 173 0.96 3.35 -5.99
C SER A 173 -0.35 4.08 -6.26
N SER A 174 -1.38 3.75 -5.50
CA SER A 174 -2.64 4.50 -5.46
C SER A 174 -2.59 5.62 -4.41
N ASN A 175 -1.64 5.52 -3.48
CA ASN A 175 -1.37 6.52 -2.46
C ASN A 175 -0.54 7.64 -3.11
N ARG A 176 -1.13 8.82 -3.34
CA ARG A 176 -0.47 9.91 -4.06
C ARG A 176 0.80 10.42 -3.36
N TRP A 177 0.81 10.43 -2.03
CA TRP A 177 1.97 10.78 -1.19
C TRP A 177 3.13 9.79 -1.34
N ASP A 178 2.83 8.51 -1.55
CA ASP A 178 3.84 7.48 -1.77
C ASP A 178 4.42 7.55 -3.19
N ALA A 179 3.57 7.80 -4.19
CA ALA A 179 4.03 8.13 -5.54
C ALA A 179 4.92 9.39 -5.55
N ALA A 180 4.59 10.42 -4.75
CA ALA A 180 5.45 11.59 -4.60
C ALA A 180 6.81 11.23 -3.99
N GLY A 181 6.82 10.48 -2.88
CA GLY A 181 8.06 10.05 -2.23
C GLY A 181 8.97 9.23 -3.16
N ALA A 182 8.39 8.27 -3.88
CA ALA A 182 9.10 7.45 -4.84
C ALA A 182 9.66 8.28 -6.03
N THR A 183 8.90 9.26 -6.54
CA THR A 183 9.38 10.18 -7.57
C THR A 183 10.54 11.03 -7.06
N ALA A 184 10.40 11.60 -5.86
CA ALA A 184 11.45 12.41 -5.24
C ALA A 184 12.74 11.62 -5.01
N PHE A 185 12.63 10.31 -4.75
CA PHE A 185 13.77 9.40 -4.65
C PHE A 185 14.44 9.09 -6.00
N GLY A 186 13.69 9.16 -7.11
CA GLY A 186 14.20 8.93 -8.47
C GLY A 186 13.55 7.78 -9.23
N PHE A 187 12.52 7.12 -8.68
CA PHE A 187 11.78 6.10 -9.42
C PHE A 187 10.91 6.71 -10.52
N ARG A 188 10.69 5.95 -11.60
CA ARG A 188 9.61 6.26 -12.54
C ARG A 188 8.29 5.81 -11.91
N THR A 189 7.46 6.75 -11.47
CA THR A 189 6.22 6.41 -10.77
C THR A 189 5.00 6.43 -11.68
N VAL A 190 4.05 5.55 -11.39
CA VAL A 190 2.71 5.52 -11.99
C VAL A 190 1.70 5.63 -10.86
N TRP A 191 0.93 6.71 -10.85
CA TRP A 191 -0.14 6.89 -9.88
C TRP A 191 -1.42 6.21 -10.36
N ILE A 192 -1.93 5.27 -9.56
CA ILE A 192 -3.18 4.55 -9.84
C ILE A 192 -4.34 5.29 -9.17
N ASN A 193 -4.97 6.21 -9.90
CA ASN A 193 -6.03 7.08 -9.42
C ASN A 193 -7.44 6.52 -9.73
N ARG A 194 -7.81 5.44 -9.02
CA ARG A 194 -9.12 4.76 -9.18
C ARG A 194 -10.31 5.70 -8.95
N ASN A 195 -10.17 6.65 -8.03
CA ASN A 195 -11.26 7.51 -7.56
C ASN A 195 -11.27 8.90 -8.22
N ARG A 196 -10.42 9.15 -9.22
CA ARG A 196 -10.27 10.46 -9.87
C ARG A 196 -10.07 11.61 -8.87
N LEU A 197 -9.26 11.35 -7.85
CA LEU A 197 -8.89 12.34 -6.84
C LEU A 197 -8.17 13.52 -7.49
N PRO A 198 -8.31 14.74 -6.93
CA PRO A 198 -7.54 15.89 -7.34
C PRO A 198 -6.03 15.62 -7.26
N GLU A 199 -5.26 16.32 -8.10
CA GLU A 199 -3.79 16.24 -8.07
C GLU A 199 -3.24 16.87 -6.78
N GLU A 200 -2.18 16.26 -6.25
CA GLU A 200 -1.43 16.74 -5.08
C GLU A 200 0.08 16.74 -5.41
N TYR A 201 0.91 17.44 -4.64
CA TYR A 201 2.38 17.50 -4.87
C TYR A 201 2.74 17.92 -6.31
N ASN A 202 2.19 19.05 -6.76
CA ASN A 202 2.27 19.51 -8.16
C ASN A 202 3.71 19.63 -8.71
N ASP A 203 4.68 19.86 -7.83
CA ASP A 203 6.11 19.97 -8.15
C ASP A 203 6.82 18.60 -8.27
N ILE A 204 6.14 17.52 -7.85
CA ILE A 204 6.64 16.15 -7.82
C ILE A 204 5.67 15.25 -8.58
N ARG A 205 5.68 15.38 -9.91
CA ARG A 205 4.70 14.72 -10.79
C ARG A 205 5.07 13.26 -11.06
N PRO A 206 4.08 12.34 -11.05
CA PRO A 206 4.32 10.98 -11.52
C PRO A 206 4.55 10.98 -13.03
N ALA A 207 5.19 9.93 -13.53
CA ALA A 207 5.43 9.77 -14.96
C ALA A 207 4.16 9.41 -15.74
N ALA A 208 3.17 8.83 -15.07
CA ALA A 208 1.84 8.59 -15.61
C ALA A 208 0.79 8.55 -14.49
N VAL A 209 -0.46 8.84 -14.85
CA VAL A 209 -1.63 8.64 -14.00
C VAL A 209 -2.58 7.71 -14.74
N LEU A 210 -2.98 6.60 -14.09
CA LEU A 210 -3.87 5.60 -14.66
C LEU A 210 -5.08 5.37 -13.76
N PRO A 211 -6.27 5.06 -14.31
CA PRO A 211 -7.44 4.78 -13.50
C PRO A 211 -7.41 3.37 -12.86
N SER A 212 -6.60 2.45 -13.38
CA SER A 212 -6.45 1.09 -12.86
C SER A 212 -5.07 0.54 -13.19
N LEU A 213 -4.74 -0.58 -12.55
CA LEU A 213 -3.49 -1.31 -12.75
C LEU A 213 -3.39 -1.94 -14.16
N ASP A 214 -4.50 -2.30 -14.81
CA ASP A 214 -4.51 -2.83 -16.19
C ASP A 214 -3.81 -1.92 -17.20
N GLY A 215 -3.92 -0.60 -17.01
CA GLY A 215 -3.29 0.38 -17.89
C GLY A 215 -1.76 0.29 -17.90
N LEU A 216 -1.13 -0.41 -16.96
CA LEU A 216 0.32 -0.61 -16.98
C LEU A 216 0.77 -1.41 -18.21
N LEU A 217 -0.07 -2.30 -18.72
CA LEU A 217 0.24 -3.15 -19.88
C LEU A 217 0.34 -2.35 -21.19
N THR A 218 -0.18 -1.13 -21.23
CA THR A 218 -0.06 -0.23 -22.37
C THR A 218 1.16 0.69 -22.28
N LEU A 219 1.72 0.84 -21.07
CA LEU A 219 2.96 1.59 -20.81
C LEU A 219 4.22 0.70 -20.86
N ALA A 220 4.04 -0.62 -20.76
CA ALA A 220 5.08 -1.64 -20.64
C ALA A 220 5.59 -2.15 -21.99
#